data_AF-A0A449I285-F1
#
_entry.id   AF-A0A449I285-F1
#
_cell.length_a   1.000
_cell.length_b   1.000
_cell.length_c   1.000
_cell.angle_alpha   90.00
_cell.angle_beta   90.00
_cell.angle_gamma   90.00
#
_symmetry.space_group_name_H-M   'P 1'
#
loop_
_entity.id
_entity.type
_entity.pdbx_description
1 polymer ?
#
loop_
_entity_poly.entity_id
_entity_poly.type
_entity_poly.pdbx_seq_one_letter_code
_entity_poly.pdbx_strand_id
1 'polypeptide(L)'
;MKIKKVLVSQPKPASEKSPYYDIAEKYGVKIDFRPFIKVESLSAKEFRQQKVAILDHTAVIFTSRHAIDHFFHLCGELRVTIPETMKYFCVTEAVALYIQKYVQYRKRKIFFGSTGKIDDLIPAIVKHKTEKYLVPMSDVHNDDIKNILDKHKIQHSEAVMYRTVSNDFGADETFDYDMLVFFSPAGVTSLKKNFPDFDQKEIKIGTFGSTTAQAVRDAGLRLDLEAPSVQAPSMTAALDMFIKENNKGK
;
A
#
# COMPACT_ATOMS: atom_id res chain seq x y z
N MET A 1 21.94 -17.09 17.46
CA MET A 1 22.47 -15.72 17.45
C MET A 1 21.60 -14.85 18.34
N LYS A 2 22.15 -13.89 19.09
CA LYS A 2 21.34 -12.94 19.90
C LYS A 2 20.83 -11.83 18.98
N ILE A 3 19.54 -11.53 19.02
CA ILE A 3 18.95 -10.45 18.23
C ILE A 3 19.28 -9.11 18.90
N LYS A 4 19.97 -8.22 18.19
CA LYS A 4 20.34 -6.88 18.64
C LYS A 4 19.84 -5.78 17.69
N LYS A 5 19.77 -6.03 16.39
CA LYS A 5 19.31 -5.08 15.36
C LYS A 5 18.19 -5.69 14.51
N VAL A 6 17.02 -5.05 14.52
CA VAL A 6 15.85 -5.46 13.74
C VAL A 6 15.52 -4.37 12.72
N LEU A 7 15.34 -4.76 11.46
CA LEU A 7 14.83 -3.88 10.41
C LEU A 7 13.37 -4.18 10.13
N VAL A 8 12.50 -3.21 10.35
CA VAL A 8 11.07 -3.29 10.05
C VAL A 8 10.80 -2.58 8.73
N SER A 9 10.26 -3.31 7.75
CA SER A 9 10.03 -2.82 6.38
C SER A 9 8.85 -1.83 6.21
N GLN A 10 8.45 -1.16 7.30
CA GLN A 10 7.37 -0.17 7.33
C GLN A 10 7.90 1.21 7.72
N PRO A 11 7.10 2.28 7.48
CA PRO A 11 7.42 3.61 8.00
C PRO A 11 7.53 3.61 9.53
N LYS A 12 8.35 4.52 10.06
CA LYS A 12 8.47 4.72 11.51
C LYS A 12 7.09 5.06 12.10
N PRO A 13 6.66 4.40 13.18
CA PRO A 13 5.40 4.71 13.84
C PRO A 13 5.36 6.18 14.27
N ALA A 14 4.29 6.89 13.91
CA ALA A 14 4.11 8.29 14.28
C ALA A 14 3.80 8.50 15.77
N SER A 15 3.17 7.51 16.41
CA SER A 15 2.89 7.53 17.84
C SER A 15 4.11 7.07 18.62
N GLU A 16 4.54 7.87 19.58
CA GLU A 16 5.59 7.51 20.56
C GLU A 16 5.21 6.34 21.47
N LYS A 17 3.93 5.92 21.48
CA LYS A 17 3.44 4.77 22.26
C LYS A 17 3.40 3.47 21.45
N SER A 18 4.23 3.35 20.42
CA SER A 18 4.27 2.14 19.62
C SER A 18 4.87 0.98 20.42
N PRO A 19 4.26 -0.23 20.41
CA PRO A 19 4.83 -1.40 21.10
C PRO A 19 6.25 -1.79 20.65
N TYR A 20 6.67 -1.36 19.46
CA TYR A 20 8.05 -1.56 19.03
C TYR A 20 9.06 -0.84 19.94
N TYR A 21 8.72 0.34 20.48
CA TYR A 21 9.61 1.07 21.37
C TYR A 21 9.74 0.36 22.73
N ASP A 22 8.63 -0.17 23.26
CA ASP A 22 8.64 -0.97 24.48
C ASP A 22 9.51 -2.24 24.32
N ILE A 23 9.41 -2.92 23.17
CA ILE A 23 10.24 -4.10 22.85
C ILE A 23 11.72 -3.70 22.76
N ALA A 24 12.02 -2.59 22.09
CA ALA A 24 13.37 -2.07 21.95
C ALA A 24 14.03 -1.82 23.31
N GLU A 25 13.32 -1.13 24.21
CA GLU A 25 13.78 -0.84 25.57
C GLU A 25 13.92 -2.11 26.41
N LYS A 26 12.87 -2.94 26.46
CA LYS A 26 12.79 -4.14 27.29
C LYS A 26 13.91 -5.15 27.02
N TYR A 27 14.34 -5.29 25.76
CA TYR A 27 15.38 -6.26 25.38
C TYR A 27 16.72 -5.62 24.99
N GLY A 28 16.82 -4.29 25.02
CA GLY A 28 18.01 -3.57 24.57
C GLY A 28 18.33 -3.81 23.09
N VAL A 29 17.30 -3.91 22.25
CA VAL A 29 17.43 -4.12 20.80
C VAL A 29 17.18 -2.83 20.05
N LYS A 30 17.97 -2.57 19.00
CA LYS A 30 17.73 -1.47 18.07
C LYS A 30 16.69 -1.91 17.04
N ILE A 31 15.63 -1.12 16.88
CA ILE A 31 14.63 -1.34 15.84
C ILE A 31 14.64 -0.14 14.89
N ASP A 32 15.09 -0.39 13.66
CA ASP A 32 15.09 0.60 12.59
C ASP A 32 13.88 0.37 11.68
N PHE A 33 13.30 1.46 11.17
CA PHE A 33 12.13 1.45 10.30
C PHE A 33 12.52 1.98 8.93
N ARG A 34 12.51 1.12 7.93
CA ARG A 34 12.93 1.45 6.57
C ARG A 34 11.97 0.80 5.58
N PRO A 35 11.05 1.56 4.96
CA PRO A 35 10.19 1.02 3.93
C PRO A 35 11.01 0.44 2.78
N PHE A 36 10.75 -0.81 2.42
CA PHE A 36 11.37 -1.48 1.26
C PHE A 36 10.67 -1.14 -0.04
N ILE A 37 9.45 -0.61 0.06
CA ILE A 37 8.64 -0.20 -1.08
C ILE A 37 8.17 1.24 -0.87
N LYS A 38 7.90 1.90 -1.97
CA LYS A 38 7.24 3.21 -2.00
C LYS A 38 6.20 3.22 -3.12
N VAL A 39 5.18 4.03 -2.94
CA VAL A 39 4.20 4.30 -3.99
C VAL A 39 4.62 5.57 -4.71
N GLU A 40 4.70 5.52 -6.03
CA GLU A 40 5.02 6.66 -6.88
C GLU A 40 3.95 6.88 -7.94
N SER A 41 3.73 8.13 -8.33
CA SER A 41 2.90 8.46 -9.49
C SER A 41 3.58 7.97 -10.77
N LEU A 42 2.79 7.54 -11.75
CA LEU A 42 3.29 7.42 -13.11
C LEU A 42 3.64 8.81 -13.65
N SER A 43 4.64 8.87 -14.51
CA SER A 43 4.93 10.11 -15.22
C SER A 43 3.84 10.43 -16.25
N ALA A 44 3.66 11.72 -16.56
CA ALA A 44 2.81 12.15 -17.67
C ALA A 44 3.11 11.45 -19.01
N LYS A 45 4.36 11.02 -19.26
CA LYS A 45 4.74 10.29 -20.47
C LYS A 45 4.15 8.88 -20.47
N GLU A 46 4.32 8.14 -19.37
CA GLU A 46 3.80 6.78 -19.21
C GLU A 46 2.28 6.75 -19.21
N PHE A 47 1.64 7.73 -18.55
CA PHE A 47 0.18 7.83 -18.57
C PHE A 47 -0.37 8.01 -19.99
N ARG A 48 0.24 8.88 -20.80
CA ARG A 48 -0.19 9.11 -22.20
C ARG A 48 -0.11 7.84 -23.05
N GLN A 49 0.78 6.89 -22.74
CA GLN A 49 0.89 5.63 -23.48
C GLN A 49 -0.35 4.73 -23.30
N GLN A 50 -1.10 4.90 -22.21
CA GLN A 50 -2.36 4.19 -21.97
C GLN A 50 -3.51 4.70 -22.86
N LYS A 51 -3.32 5.83 -23.56
CA LYS A 51 -4.33 6.43 -24.45
C LYS A 51 -5.66 6.75 -23.77
N VAL A 52 -5.63 7.02 -22.46
CA VAL A 52 -6.79 7.49 -21.68
C VAL A 52 -6.76 9.01 -21.58
N ALA A 53 -7.82 9.67 -22.02
CA ALA A 53 -8.01 11.11 -21.82
C ALA A 53 -8.89 11.36 -20.58
N ILE A 54 -8.33 12.03 -19.56
CA ILE A 54 -9.04 12.30 -18.31
C ILE A 54 -10.33 13.11 -18.56
N LEU A 55 -10.28 14.06 -19.50
CA LEU A 55 -11.41 14.95 -19.82
C LEU A 55 -12.52 14.29 -20.66
N ASP A 56 -12.33 13.05 -21.14
CA ASP A 56 -13.40 12.27 -21.77
C ASP A 56 -14.37 11.68 -20.73
N HIS A 57 -14.03 11.82 -19.44
CA HIS A 57 -14.77 11.30 -18.30
C HIS A 57 -15.46 12.43 -17.55
N THR A 58 -16.61 12.12 -16.95
CA THR A 58 -17.44 13.07 -16.21
C THR A 58 -17.59 12.68 -14.74
N ALA A 59 -17.13 11.48 -14.38
CA ALA A 59 -17.05 11.00 -13.00
C ALA A 59 -15.75 10.22 -12.75
N VAL A 60 -15.26 10.24 -11.51
CA VAL A 60 -14.10 9.46 -11.07
C VAL A 60 -14.48 8.59 -9.86
N ILE A 61 -14.05 7.33 -9.86
CA ILE A 61 -14.24 6.38 -8.74
C ILE A 61 -12.93 6.26 -7.98
N PHE A 62 -12.94 6.59 -6.69
CA PHE A 62 -11.78 6.48 -5.81
C PHE A 62 -11.96 5.40 -4.75
N THR A 63 -10.98 4.49 -4.71
CA THR A 63 -10.91 3.39 -3.74
C THR A 63 -10.06 3.72 -2.53
N SER A 64 -9.23 4.76 -2.60
CA SER A 64 -8.29 5.11 -1.54
C SER A 64 -7.88 6.59 -1.59
N ARG A 65 -7.27 7.06 -0.50
CA ARG A 65 -6.64 8.39 -0.44
C ARG A 65 -5.44 8.50 -1.38
N HIS A 66 -4.67 7.41 -1.55
CA HIS A 66 -3.56 7.36 -2.50
C HIS A 66 -4.03 7.58 -3.93
N ALA A 67 -5.13 6.92 -4.34
CA ALA A 67 -5.70 7.11 -5.67
C ALA A 67 -6.09 8.57 -5.93
N ILE A 68 -6.62 9.27 -4.93
CA ILE A 68 -6.92 10.71 -5.01
C ILE A 68 -5.63 11.51 -5.21
N ASP A 69 -4.63 11.32 -4.35
CA ASP A 69 -3.36 12.07 -4.41
C ASP A 69 -2.69 11.92 -5.77
N HIS A 70 -2.58 10.69 -6.26
CA HIS A 70 -1.93 10.40 -7.55
C HIS A 70 -2.75 10.86 -8.75
N PHE A 71 -4.09 10.77 -8.70
CA PHE A 71 -4.94 11.33 -9.75
C PHE A 71 -4.73 12.84 -9.90
N PHE A 72 -4.84 13.61 -8.81
CA PHE A 72 -4.72 15.06 -8.88
C PHE A 72 -3.28 15.51 -9.16
N HIS A 73 -2.27 14.80 -8.65
CA HIS A 73 -0.88 15.03 -9.02
C HIS A 73 -0.67 14.90 -10.53
N LEU A 74 -1.16 13.80 -11.12
CA LEU A 74 -1.03 13.54 -12.55
C LEU A 74 -1.82 14.54 -13.39
N CYS A 75 -3.00 14.98 -12.93
CA CYS A 75 -3.72 16.09 -13.55
C CYS A 75 -2.88 17.37 -13.57
N GLY A 76 -2.16 17.66 -12.48
CA GLY A 76 -1.21 18.77 -12.40
C GLY A 76 -0.07 18.64 -13.42
N GLU A 77 0.59 17.48 -13.48
CA GLU A 77 1.66 17.24 -14.47
C GLU A 77 1.18 17.36 -15.92
N LEU A 78 -0.03 16.87 -16.20
CA LEU A 78 -0.67 16.93 -17.52
C LEU A 78 -1.24 18.31 -17.84
N ARG A 79 -1.23 19.25 -16.88
CA ARG A 79 -1.89 20.57 -16.97
C ARG A 79 -3.38 20.47 -17.30
N VAL A 80 -4.04 19.45 -16.77
CA VAL A 80 -5.47 19.22 -16.91
C VAL A 80 -6.21 20.02 -15.84
N THR A 81 -7.01 20.99 -16.28
CA THR A 81 -7.95 21.68 -15.39
C THR A 81 -9.20 20.82 -15.23
N ILE A 82 -9.43 20.31 -14.02
CA ILE A 82 -10.61 19.48 -13.73
C ILE A 82 -11.87 20.35 -13.74
N PRO A 83 -12.88 20.01 -14.57
CA PRO A 83 -14.13 20.75 -14.61
C PRO A 83 -14.82 20.74 -13.25
N GLU A 84 -15.40 21.87 -12.84
CA GLU A 84 -16.19 21.91 -11.61
C GLU A 84 -17.32 20.88 -11.63
N THR A 85 -17.84 20.54 -12.81
CA THR A 85 -18.94 19.58 -13.03
C THR A 85 -18.57 18.12 -12.76
N MET A 86 -17.28 17.78 -12.65
CA MET A 86 -16.79 16.43 -12.37
C MET A 86 -17.42 15.88 -11.08
N LYS A 87 -17.90 14.64 -11.14
CA LYS A 87 -18.43 13.90 -9.99
C LYS A 87 -17.40 12.94 -9.42
N TYR A 88 -17.49 12.68 -8.12
CA TYR A 88 -16.58 11.80 -7.40
C TYR A 88 -17.35 10.75 -6.61
N PHE A 89 -16.95 9.50 -6.72
CA PHE A 89 -17.56 8.35 -6.04
C PHE A 89 -16.48 7.67 -5.21
N CYS A 90 -16.63 7.66 -3.90
CA CYS A 90 -15.58 7.20 -2.98
C CYS A 90 -16.06 6.02 -2.16
N VAL A 91 -15.28 4.96 -2.06
CA VAL A 91 -15.73 3.74 -1.35
C VAL A 91 -16.04 3.94 0.14
N THR A 92 -15.57 5.03 0.74
CA THR A 92 -15.91 5.46 2.11
C THR A 92 -16.07 6.97 2.24
N GLU A 93 -16.78 7.42 3.29
CA GLU A 93 -16.84 8.83 3.65
C GLU A 93 -15.46 9.43 3.95
N ALA A 94 -14.58 8.68 4.63
CA ALA A 94 -13.24 9.12 4.97
C ALA A 94 -12.34 9.37 3.73
N VAL A 95 -12.61 8.69 2.61
CA VAL A 95 -11.98 8.95 1.31
C VAL A 95 -12.66 10.14 0.62
N ALA A 96 -13.99 10.25 0.67
CA ALA A 96 -14.73 11.41 0.12
C ALA A 96 -14.34 12.75 0.75
N LEU A 97 -14.20 12.79 2.08
CA LEU A 97 -13.78 14.01 2.80
C LEU A 97 -12.32 14.37 2.46
N TYR A 98 -11.49 13.41 2.10
CA TYR A 98 -10.10 13.65 1.75
C TYR A 98 -9.94 14.45 0.44
N ILE A 99 -10.92 14.34 -0.48
CA ILE A 99 -10.97 15.09 -1.75
C ILE A 99 -10.96 16.62 -1.53
N GLN A 100 -11.38 17.10 -0.35
CA GLN A 100 -11.42 18.53 -0.02
C GLN A 100 -10.06 19.23 -0.12
N LYS A 101 -8.96 18.47 -0.06
CA LYS A 101 -7.60 18.98 -0.31
C LYS A 101 -7.42 19.53 -1.73
N TYR A 102 -8.20 19.02 -2.69
CA TYR A 102 -8.00 19.26 -4.13
C TYR A 102 -9.15 20.02 -4.78
N VAL A 103 -10.38 19.82 -4.31
CA VAL A 103 -11.57 20.49 -4.87
C VAL A 103 -12.54 20.92 -3.77
N GLN A 104 -13.35 21.93 -4.07
CA GLN A 104 -14.39 22.39 -3.15
C GLN A 104 -15.43 21.28 -2.91
N TYR A 105 -15.70 20.97 -1.64
CA TYR A 105 -16.70 19.96 -1.28
C TYR A 105 -18.10 20.39 -1.69
N ARG A 106 -18.75 19.61 -2.55
CA ARG A 106 -20.15 19.84 -2.94
C ARG A 106 -20.93 18.54 -2.84
N LYS A 107 -21.85 18.45 -1.87
CA LYS A 107 -22.66 17.23 -1.58
C LYS A 107 -23.33 16.63 -2.82
N ARG A 108 -23.77 17.46 -3.78
CA ARG A 108 -24.41 17.01 -5.04
C ARG A 108 -23.44 16.38 -6.07
N LYS A 109 -22.13 16.43 -5.82
CA LYS A 109 -21.08 15.94 -6.73
C LYS A 109 -20.19 14.86 -6.10
N ILE A 110 -20.35 14.60 -4.80
CA ILE A 110 -19.51 13.67 -4.05
C ILE A 110 -20.41 12.63 -3.39
N PHE A 111 -20.21 11.37 -3.77
CA PHE A 111 -20.99 10.22 -3.32
C PHE A 111 -20.05 9.24 -2.63
N PHE A 112 -20.53 8.53 -1.61
CA PHE A 112 -19.71 7.57 -0.91
C PHE A 112 -20.45 6.33 -0.41
N GLY A 113 -19.71 5.21 -0.33
CA GLY A 113 -20.13 3.97 0.30
C GLY A 113 -19.79 3.93 1.81
N SER A 114 -20.14 2.84 2.47
CA SER A 114 -19.94 2.68 3.93
C SER A 114 -18.94 1.58 4.30
N THR A 115 -18.75 0.57 3.47
CA THR A 115 -17.92 -0.62 3.79
C THR A 115 -16.52 -0.59 3.18
N GLY A 116 -16.22 0.36 2.31
CA GLY A 116 -14.97 0.37 1.54
C GLY A 116 -14.97 -0.56 0.32
N LYS A 117 -16.09 -1.24 0.04
CA LYS A 117 -16.28 -2.04 -1.17
C LYS A 117 -17.00 -1.24 -2.25
N ILE A 118 -16.76 -1.61 -3.52
CA ILE A 118 -17.38 -0.97 -4.67
C ILE A 118 -18.89 -1.24 -4.75
N ASP A 119 -19.37 -2.37 -4.23
CA ASP A 119 -20.79 -2.76 -4.21
C ASP A 119 -21.69 -1.67 -3.61
N ASP A 120 -21.24 -1.00 -2.54
CA ASP A 120 -21.99 0.05 -1.87
C ASP A 120 -22.17 1.31 -2.73
N LEU A 121 -21.29 1.51 -3.71
CA LEU A 121 -21.38 2.65 -4.63
C LEU A 121 -22.37 2.38 -5.76
N ILE A 122 -22.71 1.12 -6.04
CA ILE A 122 -23.53 0.75 -7.19
C ILE A 122 -24.90 1.43 -7.21
N PRO A 123 -25.65 1.55 -6.09
CA PRO A 123 -26.90 2.29 -6.09
C PRO A 123 -26.73 3.76 -6.53
N ALA A 124 -25.64 4.41 -6.14
CA ALA A 124 -25.35 5.78 -6.56
C ALA A 124 -24.88 5.85 -8.02
N ILE A 125 -24.00 4.92 -8.44
CA ILE A 125 -23.50 4.83 -9.81
C ILE A 125 -24.63 4.56 -10.79
N VAL A 126 -25.57 3.67 -10.47
CA VAL A 126 -26.73 3.36 -11.33
C VAL A 126 -27.68 4.57 -11.46
N LYS A 127 -27.84 5.38 -10.40
CA LYS A 127 -28.58 6.66 -10.49
C LYS A 127 -27.89 7.70 -11.38
N HIS A 128 -26.60 7.51 -11.65
CA HIS A 128 -25.75 8.36 -12.49
C HIS A 128 -25.20 7.59 -13.70
N LYS A 129 -25.94 6.59 -14.20
CA LYS A 129 -25.48 5.68 -15.26
C LYS A 129 -25.08 6.34 -16.59
N THR A 130 -25.53 7.57 -16.84
CA THR A 130 -25.16 8.35 -18.03
C THR A 130 -23.77 8.99 -17.94
N GLU A 131 -23.15 8.98 -16.77
CA GLU A 131 -21.78 9.48 -16.59
C GLU A 131 -20.77 8.51 -17.22
N LYS A 132 -19.60 9.06 -17.58
CA LYS A 132 -18.45 8.32 -18.06
C LYS A 132 -17.43 8.24 -16.93
N TYR A 133 -17.17 7.04 -16.42
CA TYR A 133 -16.40 6.84 -15.20
C TYR A 133 -14.93 6.56 -15.49
N LEU A 134 -14.04 7.28 -14.82
CA LEU A 134 -12.62 6.95 -14.76
C LEU A 134 -12.31 6.26 -13.43
N VAL A 135 -11.54 5.18 -13.48
CA VAL A 135 -11.06 4.47 -12.28
C VAL A 135 -9.53 4.56 -12.23
N PRO A 136 -8.97 5.47 -11.40
CA PRO A 136 -7.54 5.51 -11.10
C PRO A 136 -7.12 4.26 -10.32
N MET A 137 -6.09 3.56 -10.80
CA MET A 137 -5.62 2.31 -10.20
C MET A 137 -4.11 2.31 -9.95
N SER A 138 -3.69 1.40 -9.07
CA SER A 138 -2.29 0.98 -9.00
C SER A 138 -1.96 0.07 -10.19
N ASP A 139 -0.69 -0.02 -10.56
CA ASP A 139 -0.18 -1.08 -11.45
C ASP A 139 -0.56 -2.49 -10.96
N VAL A 140 -0.55 -2.72 -9.65
CA VAL A 140 -1.06 -3.91 -9.00
C VAL A 140 -2.54 -3.73 -8.67
N HIS A 141 -3.42 -4.24 -9.52
CA HIS A 141 -4.87 -4.24 -9.34
C HIS A 141 -5.48 -5.59 -9.75
N ASN A 142 -6.76 -5.77 -9.44
CA ASN A 142 -7.56 -6.88 -9.93
C ASN A 142 -8.76 -6.36 -10.72
N ASP A 143 -9.50 -7.26 -11.37
CA ASP A 143 -10.62 -6.90 -12.24
C ASP A 143 -11.95 -6.75 -11.49
N ASP A 144 -11.98 -6.72 -10.15
CA ASP A 144 -13.23 -6.75 -9.39
C ASP A 144 -14.12 -5.53 -9.70
N ILE A 145 -13.52 -4.34 -9.77
CA ILE A 145 -14.24 -3.10 -10.08
C ILE A 145 -14.77 -3.14 -11.50
N LYS A 146 -13.91 -3.50 -12.47
CA LYS A 146 -14.28 -3.69 -13.87
C LYS A 146 -15.48 -4.61 -14.01
N ASN A 147 -15.39 -5.81 -13.43
CA ASN A 147 -16.41 -6.84 -13.52
C ASN A 147 -17.76 -6.37 -12.96
N ILE A 148 -17.73 -5.62 -11.85
CA ILE A 148 -18.96 -5.07 -11.25
C ILE A 148 -19.53 -3.94 -12.12
N LEU A 149 -18.72 -3.03 -12.63
CA LEU A 149 -19.19 -1.95 -13.52
C LEU A 149 -19.76 -2.50 -14.84
N ASP A 150 -19.08 -3.48 -15.44
CA ASP A 150 -19.53 -4.19 -16.65
C ASP A 150 -20.88 -4.89 -16.42
N LYS A 151 -21.03 -5.61 -15.31
CA LYS A 151 -22.28 -6.27 -14.92
C LYS A 151 -23.46 -5.30 -14.88
N HIS A 152 -23.23 -4.07 -14.44
CA HIS A 152 -24.25 -3.01 -14.37
C HIS A 152 -24.37 -2.17 -15.65
N LYS A 153 -23.58 -2.50 -16.69
CA LYS A 153 -23.48 -1.79 -17.97
C LYS A 153 -23.12 -0.32 -17.79
N ILE A 154 -22.13 -0.04 -16.94
CA ILE A 154 -21.62 1.30 -16.66
C ILE A 154 -20.48 1.62 -17.61
N GLN A 155 -20.54 2.75 -18.30
CA GLN A 155 -19.44 3.20 -19.16
C GLN A 155 -18.26 3.64 -18.30
N HIS A 156 -17.13 2.96 -18.44
CA HIS A 156 -15.94 3.27 -17.67
C HIS A 156 -14.64 3.02 -18.44
N SER A 157 -13.57 3.69 -18.00
CA SER A 157 -12.19 3.36 -18.34
C SER A 157 -11.39 3.23 -17.05
N GLU A 158 -10.43 2.32 -17.08
CA GLU A 158 -9.49 2.13 -15.99
C GLU A 158 -8.12 2.63 -16.42
N ALA A 159 -7.40 3.30 -15.52
CA ALA A 159 -6.07 3.80 -15.83
C ALA A 159 -5.13 3.64 -14.64
N VAL A 160 -3.97 3.05 -14.92
CA VAL A 160 -2.89 2.97 -13.95
C VAL A 160 -2.32 4.38 -13.76
N MET A 161 -2.33 4.89 -12.55
CA MET A 161 -1.86 6.27 -12.26
C MET A 161 -0.72 6.31 -11.24
N TYR A 162 -0.52 5.20 -10.53
CA TYR A 162 0.56 5.04 -9.59
C TYR A 162 1.00 3.59 -9.53
N ARG A 163 2.17 3.37 -8.96
CA ARG A 163 2.74 2.04 -8.81
C ARG A 163 3.51 1.88 -7.53
N THR A 164 3.59 0.63 -7.10
CA THR A 164 4.44 0.25 -5.97
C THR A 164 5.80 -0.16 -6.51
N VAL A 165 6.85 0.60 -6.17
CA VAL A 165 8.23 0.30 -6.59
C VAL A 165 9.10 -0.04 -5.39
N SER A 166 10.23 -0.70 -5.67
CA SER A 166 11.32 -0.83 -4.70
C SER A 166 11.77 0.55 -4.23
N ASN A 167 11.94 0.69 -2.92
CA ASN A 167 12.54 1.87 -2.32
C ASN A 167 14.02 1.58 -2.09
N ASP A 168 14.82 1.88 -3.12
CA ASP A 168 16.19 1.39 -3.22
C ASP A 168 17.07 1.84 -2.04
N PHE A 169 18.00 0.98 -1.61
CA PHE A 169 18.98 1.28 -0.57
C PHE A 169 20.13 2.10 -1.16
N GLY A 170 20.60 3.10 -0.43
CA GLY A 170 21.76 3.89 -0.84
C GLY A 170 23.04 3.06 -0.79
N ALA A 171 24.03 3.39 -1.64
CA ALA A 171 25.32 2.67 -1.68
C ALA A 171 26.05 2.68 -0.33
N ASP A 172 25.87 3.75 0.45
CA ASP A 172 26.49 3.94 1.78
C ASP A 172 25.56 3.49 2.93
N GLU A 173 24.35 2.98 2.63
CA GLU A 173 23.40 2.54 3.65
C GLU A 173 23.84 1.19 4.22
N THR A 174 24.28 1.18 5.48
CA THR A 174 24.72 -0.06 6.14
C THR A 174 23.56 -1.04 6.32
N PHE A 175 23.74 -2.27 5.84
CA PHE A 175 22.77 -3.36 5.98
C PHE A 175 23.30 -4.45 6.91
N ASP A 176 23.24 -4.21 8.22
CA ASP A 176 23.83 -5.08 9.25
C ASP A 176 22.80 -5.49 10.33
N TYR A 177 21.73 -6.16 9.89
CA TYR A 177 20.62 -6.54 10.75
C TYR A 177 20.63 -8.02 11.12
N ASP A 178 20.26 -8.31 12.37
CA ASP A 178 20.08 -9.67 12.87
C ASP A 178 18.72 -10.25 12.45
N MET A 179 17.75 -9.37 12.20
CA MET A 179 16.40 -9.74 11.82
C MET A 179 15.77 -8.74 10.86
N LEU A 180 15.06 -9.24 9.85
CA LEU A 180 14.28 -8.48 8.88
C LEU A 180 12.79 -8.81 9.06
N VAL A 181 11.91 -7.81 9.07
CA VAL A 181 10.47 -7.99 9.24
C VAL A 181 9.69 -7.42 8.06
N PHE A 182 9.00 -8.29 7.32
CA PHE A 182 8.24 -7.98 6.11
C PHE A 182 6.73 -7.94 6.33
N PHE A 183 6.03 -7.03 5.64
CA PHE A 183 4.57 -6.85 5.72
C PHE A 183 3.86 -7.03 4.38
N SER A 184 4.61 -7.28 3.31
CA SER A 184 4.05 -7.56 1.99
C SER A 184 5.03 -8.37 1.13
N PRO A 185 4.54 -9.16 0.17
CA PRO A 185 5.37 -9.82 -0.84
C PRO A 185 6.30 -8.88 -1.61
N ALA A 186 5.84 -7.65 -1.89
CA ALA A 186 6.63 -6.64 -2.59
C ALA A 186 7.88 -6.22 -1.81
N GLY A 187 7.82 -6.22 -0.47
CA GLY A 187 8.99 -5.99 0.38
C GLY A 187 10.07 -7.06 0.23
N VAL A 188 9.66 -8.33 0.12
CA VAL A 188 10.58 -9.47 -0.10
C VAL A 188 11.22 -9.38 -1.50
N THR A 189 10.42 -9.05 -2.51
CA THR A 189 10.93 -8.83 -3.88
C THR A 189 11.93 -7.68 -3.91
N SER A 190 11.64 -6.59 -3.19
CA SER A 190 12.53 -5.45 -3.05
C SER A 190 13.86 -5.81 -2.37
N LEU A 191 13.85 -6.67 -1.34
CA LEU A 191 15.09 -7.18 -0.73
C LEU A 191 16.01 -7.82 -1.79
N LYS A 192 15.48 -8.75 -2.59
CA LYS A 192 16.27 -9.44 -3.64
C LYS A 192 16.70 -8.50 -4.76
N LYS A 193 15.94 -7.45 -5.07
CA LYS A 193 16.35 -6.44 -6.05
C LYS A 193 17.50 -5.58 -5.52
N ASN A 194 17.42 -5.12 -4.28
CA ASN A 194 18.44 -4.27 -3.66
C ASN A 194 19.73 -5.02 -3.33
N PHE A 195 19.58 -6.29 -2.97
CA PHE A 195 20.67 -7.16 -2.60
C PHE A 195 20.57 -8.46 -3.41
N PRO A 196 20.96 -8.46 -4.70
CA PRO A 196 20.88 -9.65 -5.57
C PRO A 196 21.58 -10.88 -4.98
N ASP A 197 22.74 -10.65 -4.37
CA ASP A 197 23.57 -11.66 -3.71
C ASP A 197 23.21 -11.87 -2.23
N PHE A 198 22.00 -11.47 -1.80
CA PHE A 198 21.58 -11.65 -0.42
C PHE A 198 21.59 -13.13 -0.03
N ASP A 199 22.47 -13.46 0.91
CA ASP A 199 22.56 -14.74 1.58
C ASP A 199 22.08 -14.57 3.03
N GLN A 200 20.99 -15.26 3.37
CA GLN A 200 20.33 -15.12 4.65
C GLN A 200 21.21 -15.52 5.82
N LYS A 201 22.04 -16.58 5.69
CA LYS A 201 22.88 -17.10 6.79
C LYS A 201 22.09 -17.21 8.13
N GLU A 202 22.55 -16.47 9.14
CA GLU A 202 21.98 -16.40 10.49
C GLU A 202 20.88 -15.35 10.64
N ILE A 203 20.66 -14.49 9.64
CA ILE A 203 19.64 -13.43 9.67
C ILE A 203 18.26 -14.08 9.79
N LYS A 204 17.48 -13.57 10.74
CA LYS A 204 16.11 -14.01 10.98
C LYS A 204 15.13 -13.27 10.09
N ILE A 205 14.17 -13.98 9.49
CA ILE A 205 13.13 -13.34 8.68
C ILE A 205 11.77 -13.55 9.34
N GLY A 206 11.10 -12.43 9.64
CA GLY A 206 9.74 -12.38 10.12
C GLY A 206 8.76 -11.82 9.08
N THR A 207 7.53 -12.32 9.04
CA THR A 207 6.50 -11.84 8.10
C THR A 207 5.14 -11.64 8.75
N PHE A 208 4.45 -10.58 8.36
CA PHE A 208 3.03 -10.39 8.65
C PHE A 208 2.18 -10.82 7.44
N GLY A 209 1.30 -11.79 7.65
CA GLY A 209 0.40 -12.37 6.65
C GLY A 209 0.97 -13.58 5.93
N SER A 210 0.08 -14.54 5.62
CA SER A 210 0.42 -15.80 4.95
C SER A 210 0.94 -15.60 3.52
N THR A 211 0.47 -14.56 2.81
CA THR A 211 0.95 -14.22 1.47
C THR A 211 2.40 -13.73 1.49
N THR A 212 2.77 -12.93 2.50
CA THR A 212 4.16 -12.49 2.71
C THR A 212 5.06 -13.67 3.10
N ALA A 213 4.59 -14.54 3.99
CA ALA A 213 5.29 -15.77 4.36
C ALA A 213 5.55 -16.66 3.14
N GLN A 214 4.56 -16.83 2.26
CA GLN A 214 4.72 -17.58 1.03
C GLN A 214 5.78 -16.95 0.11
N ALA A 215 5.77 -15.62 -0.05
CA ALA A 215 6.77 -14.92 -0.86
C ALA A 215 8.21 -15.10 -0.34
N VAL A 216 8.41 -15.19 0.99
CA VAL A 216 9.72 -15.53 1.57
C VAL A 216 10.15 -16.94 1.16
N ARG A 217 9.24 -17.92 1.26
CA ARG A 217 9.52 -19.32 0.87
C ARG A 217 9.81 -19.44 -0.63
N ASP A 218 9.01 -18.78 -1.47
CA ASP A 218 9.17 -18.78 -2.93
C ASP A 218 10.49 -18.13 -3.37
N ALA A 219 10.99 -17.16 -2.60
CA ALA A 219 12.30 -16.54 -2.81
C ALA A 219 13.48 -17.43 -2.35
N GLY A 220 13.21 -18.65 -1.88
CA GLY A 220 14.22 -19.59 -1.38
C GLY A 220 14.79 -19.22 -0.01
N LEU A 221 14.10 -18.36 0.75
CA LEU A 221 14.54 -17.90 2.07
C LEU A 221 13.85 -18.71 3.19
N ARG A 222 14.56 -18.90 4.30
CA ARG A 222 14.03 -19.51 5.52
C ARG A 222 13.15 -18.50 6.25
N LEU A 223 11.90 -18.88 6.51
CA LEU A 223 11.01 -18.12 7.39
C LEU A 223 11.25 -18.51 8.85
N ASP A 224 11.58 -17.55 9.70
CA ASP A 224 11.86 -17.78 11.13
C ASP A 224 10.69 -17.34 12.05
N LEU A 225 9.90 -16.35 11.64
CA LEU A 225 8.73 -15.87 12.39
C LEU A 225 7.56 -15.57 11.45
N GLU A 226 6.39 -16.15 11.71
CA GLU A 226 5.16 -15.86 10.99
C GLU A 226 4.11 -15.29 11.95
N ALA A 227 3.52 -14.16 11.58
CA ALA A 227 2.41 -13.54 12.30
C ALA A 227 1.29 -13.17 11.31
N PRO A 228 0.02 -13.07 11.74
CA PRO A 228 -0.48 -13.43 13.06
C PRO A 228 -0.48 -14.95 13.29
N SER A 229 -0.46 -15.36 14.55
CA SER A 229 -0.69 -16.74 15.01
C SER A 229 -1.69 -16.75 16.17
N VAL A 230 -2.11 -17.94 16.60
CA VAL A 230 -3.03 -18.09 17.75
C VAL A 230 -2.42 -17.48 19.02
N GLN A 231 -1.12 -17.66 19.24
CA GLN A 231 -0.42 -17.14 20.41
C GLN A 231 -0.04 -15.66 20.26
N ALA A 232 0.14 -15.18 19.02
CA ALA A 232 0.56 -13.83 18.72
C ALA A 232 -0.30 -13.20 17.61
N PRO A 233 -1.41 -12.53 17.97
CA PRO A 233 -2.36 -11.98 16.98
C PRO A 233 -1.80 -10.76 16.23
N SER A 234 -0.63 -10.25 16.60
CA SER A 234 0.02 -9.11 15.93
C SER A 234 1.51 -9.38 15.72
N MET A 235 2.11 -8.65 14.78
CA MET A 235 3.56 -8.71 14.55
C MET A 235 4.36 -8.29 15.80
N THR A 236 3.91 -7.28 16.53
CA THR A 236 4.61 -6.84 17.74
C THR A 236 4.57 -7.87 18.86
N ALA A 237 3.44 -8.57 19.04
CA ALA A 237 3.34 -9.67 20.00
C ALA A 237 4.26 -10.84 19.59
N ALA A 238 4.27 -11.17 18.30
CA ALA A 238 5.12 -12.23 17.76
C ALA A 238 6.61 -11.89 17.93
N LEU A 239 6.98 -10.63 17.69
CA LEU A 239 8.35 -10.14 17.84
C LEU A 239 8.81 -10.11 19.31
N ASP A 240 7.96 -9.68 20.25
CA ASP A 240 8.24 -9.72 21.70
C ASP A 240 8.56 -11.15 22.15
N MET A 241 7.70 -12.11 21.79
CA MET A 241 7.88 -13.52 22.11
C MET A 241 9.17 -14.07 21.48
N PHE A 242 9.38 -13.81 20.19
CA PHE A 242 10.52 -14.33 19.45
C PHE A 242 11.86 -13.82 19.99
N ILE A 243 11.96 -12.51 20.28
CA ILE A 243 13.17 -11.91 20.86
C ILE A 243 13.38 -12.45 22.28
N LYS A 244 12.33 -12.55 23.08
CA LYS A 244 12.42 -13.14 24.44
C LYS A 244 13.01 -14.54 24.40
N GLU A 245 12.56 -15.40 23.49
CA GLU A 245 13.03 -16.77 23.39
C GLU A 245 14.47 -16.86 22.85
N ASN A 246 14.77 -16.14 21.76
CA ASN A 246 16.10 -16.17 21.15
C ASN A 246 17.19 -15.53 22.03
N ASN A 247 16.83 -14.54 22.86
CA ASN A 247 17.78 -13.86 23.73
C ASN A 247 17.87 -14.48 25.14
N LYS A 248 17.03 -15.46 25.49
CA LYS A 248 17.11 -16.22 26.75
C LYS A 248 18.21 -17.29 26.77
N GLY A 249 18.70 -17.71 25.61
CA GLY A 249 19.52 -18.91 25.44
C GLY A 249 21.05 -18.74 25.47
N LYS A 250 21.59 -17.58 25.88
CA LYS A 250 23.02 -17.37 26.16
C LYS A 250 23.21 -16.22 27.15
#